data_AF-A0AA38UID6-F1
#
_entry.id   AF-A0AA38UID6-F1
#
_cell.length_a   1.000
_cell.length_b   1.000
_cell.length_c   1.000
_cell.angle_alpha   90.00
_cell.angle_beta   90.00
_cell.angle_gamma   90.00
#
_symmetry.space_group_name_H-M   'P 1'
#
loop_
_entity.id
_entity.type
_entity.pdbx_description
1 polymer ?
#
loop_
_entity_poly.entity_id
_entity_poly.type
_entity_poly.pdbx_seq_one_letter_code
_entity_poly.pdbx_strand_id
1 'polypeptide(L)'
;MDDNNSINKWWISHFDFLKEHGYLMRPRYRPGWKPSYDPTILGGLWAEDGQVLAHRFIMDALRISDSLVVAMKRVNNSSSEEQIATFFSDDAHKSDPRNHCVHIIDIIPVPEEEEKILVMTWMRQVMDPRFRTVGEGIQFLSAMVEGLQYMHQNNVAHRDCALNNMAMDASAMYTRPYHPVKQKKRYDWSGRALHHSRTRRPPRYYIIDFGQSRMYDPSQPRPVEYALRSGGYTPPEGLEGVPCDPFATDVFILGNLIRTSVLDGDDDRFLCRISGFECLRPLVKDMVVDDPSQRPTMDEVASRFSEIVQKIPWWKLRARAVRSNEFPLAKPFRALYHTLWTASMLLLLKPAIPSPKPVH
;
A
#
# COMPACT_ATOMS: atom_id res chain seq x y z
N MET A 1 -3.09 -12.71 29.36
CA MET A 1 -4.00 -12.97 28.23
C MET A 1 -5.07 -11.89 28.07
N ASP A 2 -4.95 -10.72 28.72
CA ASP A 2 -6.04 -9.71 28.79
C ASP A 2 -5.91 -8.49 27.87
N ASP A 3 -4.75 -8.22 27.25
CA ASP A 3 -4.59 -6.99 26.45
C ASP A 3 -5.27 -7.05 25.07
N ASN A 4 -5.35 -8.21 24.43
CA ASN A 4 -6.03 -8.37 23.14
C ASN A 4 -7.56 -8.18 23.23
N ASN A 5 -8.12 -8.30 24.43
CA ASN A 5 -9.55 -8.09 24.64
C ASN A 5 -9.89 -6.59 24.69
N SER A 6 -8.93 -5.69 24.96
CA SER A 6 -9.15 -4.24 24.91
C SER A 6 -9.25 -3.71 23.48
N ILE A 7 -8.43 -4.25 22.57
CA ILE A 7 -8.25 -3.77 21.19
C ILE A 7 -9.52 -3.92 20.35
N ASN A 8 -10.28 -5.00 20.55
CA ASN A 8 -11.45 -5.31 19.73
C ASN A 8 -12.78 -4.91 20.38
N LYS A 9 -12.79 -4.50 21.66
CA LYS A 9 -14.03 -4.18 22.41
C LYS A 9 -14.91 -3.16 21.70
N TRP A 10 -14.30 -2.07 21.21
CA TRP A 10 -15.03 -1.02 20.52
C TRP A 10 -15.67 -1.53 19.22
N TRP A 11 -14.96 -2.36 18.45
CA TRP A 11 -15.55 -2.93 17.22
C TRP A 11 -16.69 -3.89 17.52
N ILE A 12 -16.56 -4.70 18.58
CA ILE A 12 -17.61 -5.61 19.02
C ILE A 12 -18.87 -4.85 19.48
N SER A 13 -18.70 -3.73 20.21
CA SER A 13 -19.85 -2.92 20.66
C SER A 13 -20.58 -2.23 19.51
N HIS A 14 -19.91 -1.97 18.39
CA HIS A 14 -20.46 -1.32 17.20
C HIS A 14 -20.87 -2.32 16.10
N PHE A 15 -20.94 -3.63 16.40
CA PHE A 15 -21.23 -4.66 15.40
C PHE A 15 -22.58 -4.49 14.72
N ASP A 16 -23.66 -4.33 15.50
CA ASP A 16 -25.01 -4.22 14.94
C ASP A 16 -25.19 -2.88 14.21
N PHE A 17 -24.64 -1.79 14.75
CA PHE A 17 -24.60 -0.47 14.09
C PHE A 17 -23.96 -0.53 12.69
N LEU A 18 -22.77 -1.13 12.57
CA LEU A 18 -22.08 -1.27 11.29
C LEU A 18 -22.84 -2.16 10.31
N LYS A 19 -23.47 -3.22 10.82
CA LYS A 19 -24.31 -4.12 10.03
C LYS A 19 -25.53 -3.40 9.46
N GLU A 20 -26.18 -2.54 10.25
CA GLU A 20 -27.28 -1.69 9.80
C GLU A 20 -26.84 -0.70 8.71
N HIS A 21 -25.60 -0.22 8.76
CA HIS A 21 -24.98 0.60 7.72
C HIS A 21 -24.49 -0.21 6.50
N GLY A 22 -24.78 -1.52 6.44
CA GLY A 22 -24.45 -2.34 5.28
C GLY A 22 -23.07 -3.00 5.32
N TYR A 23 -22.39 -3.02 6.47
CA TYR A 23 -21.05 -3.61 6.62
C TYR A 23 -21.03 -4.73 7.66
N LEU A 24 -20.76 -5.95 7.20
CA LEU A 24 -20.74 -7.15 8.04
C LEU A 24 -19.31 -7.52 8.42
N MET A 25 -18.94 -7.33 9.69
CA MET A 25 -17.68 -7.82 10.24
C MET A 25 -17.66 -9.35 10.34
N ARG A 26 -16.45 -9.93 10.44
CA ARG A 26 -16.25 -11.38 10.59
C ARG A 26 -16.99 -11.94 11.82
N PRO A 27 -17.44 -13.21 11.79
CA PRO A 27 -18.27 -13.79 12.85
C PRO A 27 -17.72 -13.65 14.27
N ARG A 28 -16.39 -13.63 14.42
CA ARG A 28 -15.71 -13.47 15.71
C ARG A 28 -16.01 -12.16 16.44
N TYR A 29 -16.43 -11.13 15.71
CA TYR A 29 -16.72 -9.80 16.27
C TYR A 29 -18.19 -9.65 16.68
N ARG A 30 -19.01 -10.68 16.45
CA ARG A 30 -20.42 -10.68 16.85
C ARG A 30 -20.54 -10.72 18.39
N PRO A 31 -21.40 -9.91 19.01
CA PRO A 31 -21.70 -10.01 20.43
C PRO A 31 -22.11 -11.44 20.83
N GLY A 32 -21.51 -11.97 21.90
CA GLY A 32 -21.77 -13.32 22.38
C GLY A 32 -21.08 -14.45 21.59
N TRP A 33 -20.20 -14.13 20.64
CA TRP A 33 -19.40 -15.14 19.92
C TRP A 33 -18.54 -15.98 20.89
N LYS A 34 -18.41 -17.26 20.57
CA LYS A 34 -17.54 -18.22 21.27
C LYS A 34 -16.51 -18.79 20.29
N PRO A 35 -15.23 -18.93 20.69
CA PRO A 35 -14.20 -19.55 19.86
C PRO A 35 -14.60 -20.93 19.32
N SER A 36 -14.34 -21.18 18.04
CA SER A 36 -14.45 -22.52 17.43
C SER A 36 -13.31 -23.46 17.85
N TYR A 37 -12.29 -22.93 18.53
CA TYR A 37 -11.09 -23.63 18.97
C TYR A 37 -10.94 -23.55 20.49
N ASP A 38 -10.20 -24.48 21.08
CA ASP A 38 -9.81 -24.40 22.48
C ASP A 38 -8.76 -23.28 22.66
N PRO A 39 -9.07 -22.20 23.42
CA PRO A 39 -8.16 -21.08 23.62
C PRO A 39 -6.94 -21.42 24.48
N THR A 40 -6.94 -22.55 25.20
CA THR A 40 -5.82 -22.99 26.03
C THR A 40 -4.70 -23.68 25.23
N ILE A 41 -4.99 -24.03 23.96
CA ILE A 41 -4.07 -24.71 23.05
C ILE A 41 -3.76 -23.78 21.85
N LEU A 42 -2.70 -24.11 21.09
CA LEU A 42 -2.36 -23.47 19.82
C LEU A 42 -3.44 -23.60 18.70
N GLY A 43 -4.66 -24.05 19.02
CA GLY A 43 -5.76 -24.25 18.07
C GLY A 43 -6.17 -22.97 17.33
N GLY A 44 -6.07 -21.81 18.01
CA GLY A 44 -6.35 -20.50 17.41
C GLY A 44 -5.41 -20.13 16.25
N LEU A 45 -4.24 -20.77 16.11
CA LEU A 45 -3.35 -20.55 14.95
C LEU A 45 -3.92 -21.12 13.65
N TRP A 46 -4.83 -22.09 13.75
CA TRP A 46 -5.37 -22.83 12.60
C TRP A 46 -6.83 -22.49 12.29
N ALA A 47 -7.51 -21.78 13.19
CA ALA A 47 -8.89 -21.35 13.03
C ALA A 47 -8.98 -19.91 12.48
N GLU A 48 -9.98 -19.64 11.63
CA GLU A 48 -10.22 -18.30 11.05
C GLU A 48 -10.48 -17.27 12.14
N ASP A 49 -11.40 -17.61 13.02
CA ASP A 49 -11.87 -16.82 14.14
C ASP A 49 -10.81 -16.70 15.26
N GLY A 50 -9.65 -17.35 15.11
CA GLY A 50 -8.44 -17.13 15.88
C GLY A 50 -7.57 -15.99 15.36
N GLN A 51 -7.75 -15.55 14.10
CA GLN A 51 -6.90 -14.53 13.47
C GLN A 51 -7.39 -13.10 13.74
N VAL A 52 -6.57 -12.32 14.44
CA VAL A 52 -6.87 -10.94 14.85
C VAL A 52 -6.03 -9.97 14.03
N LEU A 53 -6.60 -8.82 13.64
CA LEU A 53 -5.83 -7.68 13.15
C LEU A 53 -5.12 -7.01 14.33
N ALA A 54 -3.81 -6.80 14.24
CA ALA A 54 -3.06 -6.13 15.30
C ALA A 54 -3.37 -4.62 15.42
N HIS A 55 -4.09 -4.05 14.46
CA HIS A 55 -4.33 -2.61 14.38
C HIS A 55 -5.67 -2.22 15.03
N ARG A 56 -5.62 -1.47 16.15
CA ARG A 56 -6.82 -1.11 16.93
C ARG A 56 -7.84 -0.25 16.18
N PHE A 57 -7.39 0.59 15.24
CA PHE A 57 -8.25 1.54 14.52
C PHE A 57 -8.69 1.04 13.14
N ILE A 58 -8.31 -0.18 12.73
CA ILE A 58 -8.66 -0.72 11.41
C ILE A 58 -9.37 -2.05 11.58
N MET A 59 -10.49 -2.22 10.89
CA MET A 59 -11.26 -3.45 10.87
C MET A 59 -11.63 -3.85 9.46
N ASP A 60 -11.66 -5.16 9.20
CA ASP A 60 -12.14 -5.71 7.94
C ASP A 60 -13.64 -6.04 8.01
N ALA A 61 -14.36 -5.82 6.91
CA ALA A 61 -15.76 -6.18 6.77
C ALA A 61 -16.11 -6.55 5.32
N LEU A 62 -17.27 -7.20 5.15
CA LEU A 62 -17.92 -7.36 3.85
C LEU A 62 -19.01 -6.30 3.71
N ARG A 63 -18.98 -5.55 2.61
CA ARG A 63 -20.13 -4.75 2.21
C ARG A 63 -21.26 -5.69 1.78
N ILE A 64 -22.43 -5.57 2.41
CA ILE A 64 -23.55 -6.50 2.27
C ILE A 64 -24.13 -6.49 0.85
N SER A 65 -24.10 -5.33 0.16
CA SER A 65 -24.71 -5.18 -1.17
C SER A 65 -24.03 -5.98 -2.27
N ASP A 66 -22.70 -6.17 -2.20
CA ASP A 66 -21.93 -6.79 -3.28
C ASP A 66 -20.80 -7.72 -2.82
N SER A 67 -20.69 -7.97 -1.51
CA SER A 67 -19.63 -8.78 -0.90
C SER A 67 -18.21 -8.24 -1.14
N LEU A 68 -18.06 -6.93 -1.40
CA LEU A 68 -16.75 -6.31 -1.46
C LEU A 68 -16.08 -6.35 -0.07
N VAL A 69 -14.83 -6.82 -0.02
CA VAL A 69 -14.03 -6.75 1.20
C VAL A 69 -13.53 -5.32 1.37
N VAL A 70 -13.89 -4.69 2.49
CA VAL A 70 -13.55 -3.31 2.82
C VAL A 70 -12.68 -3.22 4.08
N ALA A 71 -11.91 -2.15 4.16
CA ALA A 71 -11.26 -1.68 5.37
C ALA A 71 -12.07 -0.52 5.95
N MET A 72 -12.35 -0.60 7.24
CA MET A 72 -12.99 0.44 8.04
C MET A 72 -11.94 1.04 8.97
N LYS A 73 -11.59 2.31 8.78
CA LYS A 73 -10.61 3.03 9.59
C LYS A 73 -11.32 4.06 10.47
N ARG A 74 -11.10 3.99 11.78
CA ARG A 74 -11.56 5.00 12.74
C ARG A 74 -10.65 6.22 12.69
N VAL A 75 -11.26 7.39 12.57
CA VAL A 75 -10.58 8.69 12.60
C VAL A 75 -11.34 9.64 13.54
N ASN A 76 -10.63 10.59 14.14
CA ASN A 76 -11.27 11.64 14.93
C ASN A 76 -11.78 12.75 14.00
N ASN A 77 -12.92 13.37 14.34
CA ASN A 77 -13.54 14.47 13.59
C ASN A 77 -12.62 15.68 13.37
N SER A 78 -11.67 15.92 14.27
CA SER A 78 -10.70 17.02 14.17
C SER A 78 -9.50 16.71 13.26
N SER A 79 -9.42 15.49 12.71
CA SER A 79 -8.29 15.06 11.89
C SER A 79 -8.36 15.66 10.48
N SER A 80 -7.25 16.23 10.01
CA SER A 80 -7.08 16.61 8.61
C SER A 80 -7.10 15.39 7.66
N GLU A 81 -7.00 14.18 8.20
CA GLU A 81 -7.02 12.94 7.42
C GLU A 81 -8.31 12.76 6.63
N GLU A 82 -9.49 13.00 7.23
CA GLU A 82 -10.77 12.90 6.54
C GLU A 82 -10.85 13.90 5.38
N GLN A 83 -10.42 15.14 5.63
CA GLN A 83 -10.47 16.21 4.62
C GLN A 83 -9.63 15.84 3.40
N ILE A 84 -8.39 15.37 3.61
CA ILE A 84 -7.48 14.98 2.53
C ILE A 84 -7.99 13.73 1.81
N ALA A 85 -8.46 12.71 2.55
CA ALA A 85 -9.00 11.50 1.96
C ALA A 85 -10.23 11.78 1.10
N THR A 86 -11.13 12.65 1.57
CA THR A 86 -12.34 13.06 0.84
C THR A 86 -11.99 13.89 -0.38
N PHE A 87 -11.05 14.82 -0.26
CA PHE A 87 -10.55 15.63 -1.37
C PHE A 87 -10.07 14.76 -2.54
N PHE A 88 -9.23 13.76 -2.29
CA PHE A 88 -8.78 12.84 -3.34
C PHE A 88 -9.82 11.80 -3.78
N SER A 89 -11.00 11.78 -3.17
CA SER A 89 -12.09 10.86 -3.50
C SER A 89 -13.25 11.53 -4.25
N ASP A 90 -13.24 12.85 -4.40
CA ASP A 90 -14.26 13.56 -5.17
C ASP A 90 -14.23 13.18 -6.65
N ASP A 91 -15.29 13.50 -7.40
CA ASP A 91 -15.42 13.08 -8.80
C ASP A 91 -14.33 13.66 -9.72
N ALA A 92 -13.79 14.84 -9.38
CA ALA A 92 -12.73 15.49 -10.16
C ALA A 92 -11.40 14.74 -10.00
N HIS A 93 -11.03 14.40 -8.76
CA HIS A 93 -9.77 13.72 -8.46
C HIS A 93 -9.87 12.22 -8.73
N LYS A 94 -11.01 11.58 -8.45
CA LYS A 94 -11.20 10.14 -8.65
C LYS A 94 -11.14 9.73 -10.12
N SER A 95 -11.50 10.63 -11.03
CA SER A 95 -11.44 10.39 -12.47
C SER A 95 -10.06 10.65 -13.09
N ASP A 96 -9.17 11.36 -12.41
CA ASP A 96 -7.80 11.58 -12.88
C ASP A 96 -6.97 10.28 -12.72
N PRO A 97 -6.42 9.71 -13.81
CA PRO A 97 -5.66 8.46 -13.73
C PRO A 97 -4.36 8.56 -12.93
N ARG A 98 -3.84 9.78 -12.72
CA ARG A 98 -2.62 10.05 -11.92
C ARG A 98 -2.90 9.99 -10.42
N ASN A 99 -4.17 10.05 -10.04
CA ASN A 99 -4.58 9.95 -8.65
C ASN A 99 -4.42 8.51 -8.15
N HIS A 100 -3.32 8.28 -7.45
CA HIS A 100 -3.05 7.04 -6.73
C HIS A 100 -3.35 7.17 -5.23
N CYS A 101 -4.08 8.19 -4.77
CA CYS A 101 -4.55 8.24 -3.38
C CYS A 101 -5.72 7.26 -3.19
N VAL A 102 -5.80 6.63 -2.00
CA VAL A 102 -6.91 5.75 -1.68
C VAL A 102 -8.25 6.48 -1.75
N HIS A 103 -9.23 5.85 -2.41
CA HIS A 103 -10.58 6.39 -2.49
C HIS A 103 -11.44 5.90 -1.33
N ILE A 104 -12.14 6.84 -0.72
CA ILE A 104 -13.17 6.59 0.28
C ILE A 104 -14.46 6.19 -0.44
N ILE A 105 -15.00 5.05 -0.02
CA ILE A 105 -16.26 4.49 -0.51
C ILE A 105 -17.43 5.10 0.26
N ASP A 106 -17.26 5.27 1.57
CA ASP A 106 -18.30 5.70 2.48
C ASP A 106 -17.69 6.32 3.74
N ILE A 107 -18.44 7.22 4.38
CA ILE A 107 -18.06 7.87 5.64
C ILE A 107 -19.22 7.70 6.61
N ILE A 108 -18.98 6.98 7.71
CA ILE A 108 -20.00 6.68 8.71
C ILE A 108 -19.69 7.49 9.98
N PRO A 109 -20.48 8.52 10.32
CA PRO A 109 -20.39 9.20 11.60
C PRO A 109 -20.81 8.25 12.74
N VAL A 110 -20.04 8.20 13.82
CA VAL A 110 -20.42 7.43 15.02
C VAL A 110 -21.27 8.33 15.92
N PRO A 111 -22.53 7.96 16.23
CA PRO A 111 -23.39 8.78 17.09
C PRO A 111 -22.75 9.03 18.46
N GLU A 112 -22.88 10.25 18.97
CA GLU A 112 -22.43 10.65 20.31
C GLU A 112 -20.90 10.53 20.56
N GLU A 113 -20.11 10.20 19.53
CA GLU A 113 -18.66 10.16 19.57
C GLU A 113 -18.06 11.21 18.61
N GLU A 114 -16.86 11.71 18.93
CA GLU A 114 -16.09 12.56 18.01
C GLU A 114 -15.31 11.74 16.97
N GLU A 115 -15.83 10.57 16.59
CA GLU A 115 -15.20 9.64 15.67
C GLU A 115 -16.05 9.42 14.41
N LYS A 116 -15.36 9.20 13.30
CA LYS A 116 -15.91 8.75 12.04
C LYS A 116 -15.20 7.49 11.57
N ILE A 117 -15.89 6.71 10.75
CA ILE A 117 -15.35 5.53 10.11
C ILE A 117 -15.24 5.81 8.63
N LEU A 118 -14.01 5.85 8.13
CA LEU A 118 -13.72 5.91 6.71
C LEU A 118 -13.73 4.48 6.17
N VAL A 119 -14.57 4.22 5.18
CA VAL A 119 -14.65 2.93 4.50
C VAL A 119 -13.91 3.02 3.17
N MET A 120 -13.02 2.07 2.90
CA MET A 120 -12.25 1.99 1.66
C MET A 120 -12.05 0.53 1.25
N THR A 121 -11.63 0.27 0.01
CA THR A 121 -11.35 -1.10 -0.45
C THR A 121 -10.26 -1.75 0.40
N TRP A 122 -10.43 -3.03 0.77
CA TRP A 122 -9.36 -3.75 1.48
C TRP A 122 -8.17 -4.03 0.56
N MET A 123 -7.01 -3.48 0.91
CA MET A 123 -5.81 -3.59 0.08
C MET A 123 -4.78 -4.58 0.64
N ARG A 124 -3.83 -4.95 -0.21
CA ARG A 124 -2.75 -5.90 0.09
C ARG A 124 -1.40 -5.19 0.11
N GLN A 125 -0.47 -5.73 0.90
CA GLN A 125 0.91 -5.26 0.94
C GLN A 125 1.59 -5.42 -0.42
N VAL A 126 2.25 -4.37 -0.92
CA VAL A 126 2.84 -4.36 -2.26
C VAL A 126 3.87 -5.47 -2.48
N MET A 127 4.65 -5.83 -1.44
CA MET A 127 5.74 -6.79 -1.59
C MET A 127 5.31 -8.26 -1.53
N ASP A 128 4.01 -8.54 -1.33
CA ASP A 128 3.42 -9.88 -1.31
C ASP A 128 2.11 -9.93 -2.13
N PRO A 129 2.03 -10.71 -3.23
CA PRO A 129 3.05 -11.61 -3.75
C PRO A 129 4.30 -10.88 -4.26
N ARG A 130 5.43 -11.58 -4.38
CA ARG A 130 6.67 -10.97 -4.87
C ARG A 130 6.55 -10.53 -6.33
N PHE A 131 7.27 -9.49 -6.74
CA PHE A 131 7.42 -9.16 -8.17
C PHE A 131 8.04 -10.34 -8.90
N ARG A 132 7.43 -10.75 -10.02
CA ARG A 132 7.96 -11.79 -10.90
C ARG A 132 8.92 -11.21 -11.93
N THR A 133 8.59 -10.03 -12.47
CA THR A 133 9.41 -9.35 -13.47
C THR A 133 9.84 -7.96 -12.99
N VAL A 134 10.90 -7.42 -13.60
CA VAL A 134 11.29 -6.02 -13.40
C VAL A 134 10.14 -5.07 -13.74
N GLY A 135 9.42 -5.34 -14.83
CA GLY A 135 8.28 -4.54 -15.29
C GLY A 135 7.13 -4.49 -14.29
N GLU A 136 6.87 -5.56 -13.53
CA GLU A 136 5.89 -5.52 -12.43
C GLU A 136 6.31 -4.56 -11.30
N GLY A 137 7.61 -4.48 -10.99
CA GLY A 137 8.11 -3.52 -10.01
C GLY A 137 8.17 -2.09 -10.57
N ILE A 138 8.51 -1.91 -11.84
CA ILE A 138 8.46 -0.59 -12.51
C ILE A 138 7.02 -0.05 -12.53
N GLN A 139 6.01 -0.88 -12.76
CA GLN A 139 4.61 -0.46 -12.65
C GLN A 139 4.28 0.09 -11.27
N PHE A 140 4.70 -0.61 -10.20
CA PHE A 140 4.52 -0.14 -8.83
C PHE A 140 5.22 1.21 -8.62
N LEU A 141 6.50 1.32 -8.96
CA LEU A 141 7.26 2.55 -8.77
C LEU A 141 6.69 3.73 -9.58
N SER A 142 6.22 3.47 -10.80
CA SER A 142 5.56 4.48 -11.64
C SER A 142 4.33 5.06 -10.93
N ALA A 143 3.47 4.19 -10.39
CA ALA A 143 2.26 4.62 -9.67
C ALA A 143 2.58 5.42 -8.40
N MET A 144 3.66 5.09 -7.67
CA MET A 144 4.03 5.85 -6.47
C MET A 144 4.65 7.20 -6.80
N VAL A 145 5.47 7.28 -7.85
CA VAL A 145 6.03 8.55 -8.35
C VAL A 145 4.92 9.45 -8.88
N GLU A 146 4.04 8.92 -9.73
CA GLU A 146 2.90 9.66 -10.30
C GLU A 146 1.91 10.10 -9.21
N GLY A 147 1.59 9.22 -8.27
CA GLY A 147 0.71 9.53 -7.13
C GLY A 147 1.24 10.64 -6.24
N LEU A 148 2.52 10.57 -5.87
CA LEU A 148 3.12 11.58 -5.00
C LEU A 148 3.30 12.92 -5.74
N GLN A 149 3.65 12.89 -7.03
CA GLN A 149 3.64 14.09 -7.88
C GLN A 149 2.24 14.71 -7.91
N TYR A 150 1.19 13.91 -8.11
CA TYR A 150 -0.18 14.39 -8.13
C TYR A 150 -0.60 15.03 -6.80
N MET A 151 -0.21 14.44 -5.67
CA MET A 151 -0.42 15.06 -4.34
C MET A 151 0.26 16.43 -4.24
N HIS A 152 1.53 16.51 -4.66
CA HIS A 152 2.32 17.75 -4.61
C HIS A 152 1.74 18.85 -5.51
N GLN A 153 1.24 18.48 -6.69
CA GLN A 153 0.55 19.40 -7.62
C GLN A 153 -0.76 19.94 -7.05
N ASN A 154 -1.38 19.23 -6.11
CA ASN A 154 -2.56 19.69 -5.36
C ASN A 154 -2.19 20.30 -3.98
N ASN A 155 -0.92 20.69 -3.80
CA ASN A 155 -0.41 21.30 -2.57
C ASN A 155 -0.62 20.44 -1.30
N VAL A 156 -0.61 19.11 -1.45
CA VAL A 156 -0.67 18.16 -0.34
C VAL A 156 0.68 17.45 -0.18
N ALA A 157 1.29 17.57 1.00
CA ALA A 157 2.44 16.75 1.38
C ALA A 157 1.97 15.54 2.20
N HIS A 158 2.47 14.35 1.88
CA HIS A 158 2.10 13.12 2.57
C HIS A 158 2.73 13.02 3.95
N ARG A 159 4.02 13.39 4.05
CA ARG A 159 4.89 13.37 5.24
C ARG A 159 5.19 11.98 5.84
N ASP A 160 4.70 10.91 5.22
CA ASP A 160 4.90 9.53 5.66
C ASP A 160 4.80 8.53 4.49
N CYS A 161 5.37 8.84 3.33
CA CYS A 161 5.26 8.00 2.12
C CYS A 161 6.20 6.77 2.14
N ALA A 162 6.28 6.07 3.28
CA ALA A 162 7.02 4.83 3.44
C ALA A 162 6.26 3.60 2.92
N LEU A 163 6.98 2.46 2.80
CA LEU A 163 6.44 1.24 2.19
C LEU A 163 5.17 0.70 2.86
N ASN A 164 5.01 0.88 4.17
CA ASN A 164 3.81 0.47 4.92
C ASN A 164 2.56 1.28 4.53
N ASN A 165 2.74 2.46 3.94
CA ASN A 165 1.67 3.32 3.45
C ASN A 165 1.50 3.21 1.92
N MET A 166 2.14 2.20 1.32
CA MET A 166 1.89 1.79 -0.07
C MET A 166 1.09 0.50 -0.08
N ALA A 167 -0.01 0.51 -0.80
CA ALA A 167 -0.95 -0.59 -0.84
C ALA A 167 -1.31 -0.96 -2.28
N MET A 168 -1.80 -2.17 -2.50
CA MET A 168 -2.31 -2.58 -3.79
C MET A 168 -3.73 -3.14 -3.68
N ASP A 169 -4.61 -2.68 -4.56
CA ASP A 169 -5.85 -3.40 -4.84
C ASP A 169 -5.50 -4.62 -5.71
N ALA A 170 -5.41 -5.77 -5.04
CA ALA A 170 -5.12 -7.05 -5.65
C ALA A 170 -6.39 -7.85 -5.99
N SER A 171 -7.59 -7.30 -5.86
CA SER A 171 -8.85 -8.02 -6.11
C SER A 171 -8.83 -8.77 -7.46
N ALA A 172 -8.44 -8.10 -8.54
CA ALA A 172 -8.35 -8.67 -9.88
C ALA A 172 -7.27 -9.76 -10.05
N MET A 173 -6.29 -9.84 -9.15
CA MET A 173 -5.26 -10.89 -9.16
C MET A 173 -5.79 -12.23 -8.64
N TYR A 174 -6.83 -12.23 -7.80
CA TYR A 174 -7.29 -13.41 -7.10
C TYR A 174 -8.60 -13.94 -7.68
N THR A 175 -8.74 -15.26 -7.74
CA THR A 175 -9.98 -15.90 -8.21
C THR A 175 -11.07 -15.93 -7.14
N ARG A 176 -10.68 -15.82 -5.88
CA ARG A 176 -11.55 -15.67 -4.70
C ARG A 176 -10.90 -14.70 -3.73
N PRO A 177 -11.67 -13.94 -2.93
CA PRO A 177 -11.12 -13.02 -1.94
C PRO A 177 -10.12 -13.72 -1.01
N TYR A 178 -9.00 -13.06 -0.75
CA TYR A 178 -8.02 -13.49 0.25
C TYR A 178 -8.42 -12.97 1.63
N HIS A 179 -7.96 -13.66 2.67
CA HIS A 179 -8.26 -13.27 4.04
C HIS A 179 -7.44 -12.03 4.47
N PRO A 180 -8.05 -11.00 5.09
CA PRO A 180 -7.42 -9.77 5.56
C PRO A 180 -6.17 -9.99 6.43
N VAL A 181 -6.29 -10.81 7.47
CA VAL A 181 -5.19 -11.17 8.38
C VAL A 181 -4.21 -12.20 7.78
N LYS A 182 -4.71 -13.30 7.20
CA LYS A 182 -3.87 -14.36 6.60
C LYS A 182 -4.02 -14.38 5.09
N GLN A 183 -3.36 -13.44 4.42
CA GLN A 183 -3.46 -13.20 2.97
C GLN A 183 -3.08 -14.38 2.05
N LYS A 184 -2.56 -15.48 2.60
CA LYS A 184 -2.31 -16.76 1.88
C LYS A 184 -3.51 -17.72 1.91
N LYS A 185 -4.51 -17.45 2.75
CA LYS A 185 -5.78 -18.17 2.86
C LYS A 185 -6.89 -17.40 2.16
N ARG A 186 -7.92 -18.11 1.71
CA ARG A 186 -9.17 -17.51 1.23
C ARG A 186 -9.91 -16.87 2.40
N TYR A 187 -10.74 -15.87 2.10
CA TYR A 187 -11.55 -15.15 3.10
C TYR A 187 -12.42 -16.12 3.92
N ASP A 188 -13.07 -17.08 3.27
CA ASP A 188 -13.90 -18.13 3.86
C ASP A 188 -13.10 -19.24 4.57
N TRP A 189 -11.78 -19.09 4.71
CA TRP A 189 -10.86 -20.06 5.28
C TRP A 189 -10.79 -21.43 4.58
N SER A 190 -11.48 -21.62 3.45
CA SER A 190 -11.67 -22.93 2.80
C SER A 190 -10.40 -23.53 2.20
N GLY A 191 -9.29 -22.80 2.19
CA GLY A 191 -8.05 -23.23 1.59
C GLY A 191 -7.13 -22.07 1.21
N ARG A 192 -6.19 -22.35 0.30
CA ARG A 192 -5.20 -21.38 -0.17
C ARG A 192 -5.83 -20.35 -1.10
N ALA A 193 -5.44 -19.09 -0.93
CA ALA A 193 -5.74 -18.02 -1.88
C ALA A 193 -4.85 -18.18 -3.12
N LEU A 194 -5.46 -18.52 -4.25
CA LEU A 194 -4.79 -18.64 -5.54
C LEU A 194 -4.85 -17.31 -6.29
N HIS A 195 -3.74 -16.95 -6.93
CA HIS A 195 -3.61 -15.69 -7.66
C HIS A 195 -2.90 -15.86 -8.99
N HIS A 196 -3.17 -14.92 -9.89
CA HIS A 196 -2.41 -14.70 -11.11
C HIS A 196 -1.25 -13.73 -10.83
N SER A 197 -0.22 -13.76 -11.68
CA SER A 197 0.84 -12.75 -11.68
C SER A 197 0.32 -11.37 -12.05
N ARG A 198 0.99 -10.31 -11.60
CA ARG A 198 0.62 -8.93 -11.92
C ARG A 198 0.68 -8.67 -13.43
N THR A 199 1.64 -9.26 -14.16
CA THR A 199 1.66 -9.19 -15.64
C THR A 199 0.39 -9.75 -16.29
N ARG A 200 -0.25 -10.77 -15.68
CA ARG A 200 -1.46 -11.38 -16.27
C ARG A 200 -2.73 -10.63 -15.86
N ARG A 201 -2.81 -10.23 -14.60
CA ARG A 201 -3.91 -9.48 -13.97
C ARG A 201 -3.30 -8.32 -13.17
N PRO A 202 -3.09 -7.15 -13.78
CA PRO A 202 -2.40 -6.05 -13.13
C PRO A 202 -3.22 -5.48 -11.97
N PRO A 203 -2.65 -5.33 -10.76
CA PRO A 203 -3.29 -4.61 -9.67
C PRO A 203 -3.20 -3.10 -9.92
N ARG A 204 -3.95 -2.35 -9.11
CA ARG A 204 -3.76 -0.91 -8.93
C ARG A 204 -3.01 -0.67 -7.62
N TYR A 205 -2.16 0.35 -7.59
CA TYR A 205 -1.41 0.74 -6.41
C TYR A 205 -1.92 2.05 -5.88
N TYR A 206 -1.92 2.17 -4.56
CA TYR A 206 -2.45 3.30 -3.84
C TYR A 206 -1.52 3.73 -2.72
N ILE A 207 -1.47 5.04 -2.51
CA ILE A 207 -0.93 5.71 -1.34
C ILE A 207 -2.08 5.81 -0.32
N ILE A 208 -1.83 5.30 0.88
CA ILE A 208 -2.81 5.24 1.98
C ILE A 208 -2.29 5.98 3.21
N ASP A 209 -3.19 6.20 4.17
CA ASP A 209 -2.89 6.79 5.48
C ASP A 209 -2.46 8.26 5.43
N PHE A 210 -3.46 9.15 5.47
CA PHE A 210 -3.24 10.60 5.45
C PHE A 210 -3.17 11.21 6.85
N GLY A 211 -2.98 10.41 7.91
CA GLY A 211 -2.96 10.89 9.29
C GLY A 211 -1.88 11.96 9.56
N GLN A 212 -0.75 11.87 8.85
CA GLN A 212 0.33 12.85 8.93
C GLN A 212 0.34 13.86 7.78
N SER A 213 -0.52 13.68 6.79
CA SER A 213 -0.55 14.53 5.62
C SER A 213 -1.10 15.92 5.95
N ARG A 214 -0.67 16.91 5.16
CA ARG A 214 -1.13 18.30 5.29
C ARG A 214 -1.39 18.88 3.92
N MET A 215 -2.49 19.60 3.82
CA MET A 215 -2.87 20.40 2.67
C MET A 215 -2.48 21.85 2.95
N TYR A 216 -1.79 22.48 2.00
CA TYR A 216 -1.27 23.83 2.14
C TYR A 216 -1.99 24.79 1.19
N ASP A 217 -2.24 26.01 1.67
CA ASP A 217 -2.84 27.06 0.85
C ASP A 217 -1.82 27.56 -0.20
N PRO A 218 -2.12 27.45 -1.51
CA PRO A 218 -1.21 27.89 -2.57
C PRO A 218 -0.91 29.40 -2.55
N SER A 219 -1.73 30.20 -1.88
CA SER A 219 -1.54 31.65 -1.75
C SER A 219 -0.52 32.03 -0.66
N GLN A 220 -0.18 31.10 0.22
CA GLN A 220 0.78 31.30 1.31
C GLN A 220 2.21 31.00 0.86
N PRO A 221 3.24 31.53 1.56
CA PRO A 221 4.62 31.14 1.33
C PRO A 221 4.83 29.63 1.47
N ARG A 222 5.92 29.10 0.88
CA ARG A 222 6.27 27.67 1.01
C ARG A 222 6.29 27.26 2.49
N PRO A 223 5.60 26.17 2.86
CA PRO A 223 5.49 25.76 4.26
C PRO A 223 6.84 25.25 4.78
N VAL A 224 7.03 25.39 6.09
CA VAL A 224 8.20 24.89 6.80
C VAL A 224 7.72 24.07 7.99
N GLU A 225 8.10 22.80 8.03
CA GLU A 225 7.54 21.81 8.94
C GLU A 225 8.64 20.94 9.55
N TYR A 226 8.42 20.48 10.77
CA TYR A 226 9.29 19.46 11.36
C TYR A 226 9.06 18.13 10.66
N ALA A 227 10.16 17.55 10.15
CA ALA A 227 10.12 16.24 9.54
C ALA A 227 9.78 15.16 10.58
N LEU A 228 8.87 14.29 10.21
CA LEU A 228 8.42 13.18 11.05
C LEU A 228 9.22 11.93 10.75
N ARG A 229 9.30 11.02 11.73
CA ARG A 229 9.81 9.68 11.49
C ARG A 229 8.80 8.89 10.66
N SER A 230 9.24 8.35 9.53
CA SER A 230 8.41 7.63 8.56
C SER A 230 9.00 6.26 8.23
N GLY A 231 8.22 5.18 8.37
CA GLY A 231 8.66 3.82 8.00
C GLY A 231 9.96 3.34 8.68
N GLY A 232 10.30 3.91 9.83
CA GLY A 232 11.56 3.64 10.54
C GLY A 232 12.75 4.51 10.09
N TYR A 233 12.60 5.35 9.07
CA TYR A 233 13.57 6.36 8.66
C TYR A 233 13.27 7.70 9.32
N THR A 234 14.32 8.42 9.69
CA THR A 234 14.21 9.82 10.07
C THR A 234 14.97 10.63 9.02
N PRO A 235 14.32 11.57 8.31
CA PRO A 235 15.01 12.52 7.46
C PRO A 235 16.08 13.28 8.26
N PRO A 236 17.25 13.62 7.67
CA PRO A 236 18.32 14.34 8.38
C PRO A 236 17.84 15.60 9.09
N GLU A 237 16.99 16.38 8.43
CA GLU A 237 16.35 17.57 9.00
C GLU A 237 15.54 17.29 10.29
N GLY A 238 14.93 16.10 10.38
CA GLY A 238 14.15 15.67 11.55
C GLY A 238 15.03 15.24 12.71
N LEU A 239 16.25 14.75 12.44
CA LEU A 239 17.24 14.45 13.47
C LEU A 239 17.87 15.73 14.03
N GLU A 240 18.11 16.70 13.17
CA GLU A 240 18.67 18.00 13.55
C GLU A 240 17.63 18.92 14.22
N GLY A 241 16.34 18.58 14.09
CA GLY A 241 15.25 19.42 14.59
C GLY A 241 15.13 20.73 13.80
N VAL A 242 15.50 20.70 12.52
CA VAL A 242 15.43 21.85 11.62
C VAL A 242 14.16 21.70 10.78
N PRO A 243 13.22 22.65 10.86
CA PRO A 243 12.02 22.59 10.05
C PRO A 243 12.42 22.85 8.58
N CYS A 244 11.81 22.11 7.65
CA CYS A 244 12.13 22.23 6.23
C CYS A 244 10.87 22.10 5.37
N ASP A 245 11.06 22.17 4.05
CA ASP A 245 9.99 21.96 3.10
C ASP A 245 9.45 20.51 3.18
N PRO A 246 8.18 20.30 3.57
CA PRO A 246 7.60 18.96 3.70
C PRO A 246 7.56 18.19 2.36
N PHE A 247 7.50 18.90 1.22
CA PHE A 247 7.56 18.28 -0.09
C PHE A 247 8.96 17.69 -0.38
N ALA A 248 10.02 18.35 0.09
CA ALA A 248 11.39 17.81 0.00
C ALA A 248 11.60 16.61 0.94
N THR A 249 10.93 16.59 2.09
CA THR A 249 10.91 15.42 2.98
C THR A 249 10.22 14.22 2.31
N ASP A 250 9.09 14.43 1.62
CA ASP A 250 8.41 13.38 0.85
C ASP A 250 9.31 12.75 -0.22
N VAL A 251 10.06 13.57 -0.95
CA VAL A 251 11.04 13.10 -1.96
C VAL A 251 12.09 12.20 -1.31
N PHE A 252 12.60 12.59 -0.14
CA PHE A 252 13.57 11.81 0.61
C PHE A 252 13.01 10.46 1.08
N ILE A 253 11.78 10.44 1.60
CA ILE A 253 11.13 9.22 2.09
C ILE A 253 10.85 8.26 0.92
N LEU A 254 10.32 8.76 -0.21
CA LEU A 254 10.11 7.93 -1.41
C LEU A 254 11.44 7.42 -1.98
N GLY A 255 12.47 8.26 -2.03
CA GLY A 255 13.82 7.86 -2.44
C GLY A 255 14.37 6.72 -1.57
N ASN A 256 14.19 6.83 -0.25
CA ASN A 256 14.57 5.78 0.69
C ASN A 256 13.75 4.49 0.54
N LEU A 257 12.46 4.61 0.27
CA LEU A 257 11.61 3.46 -0.07
C LEU A 257 12.20 2.70 -1.25
N ILE A 258 12.55 3.39 -2.34
CA ILE A 258 13.12 2.76 -3.54
C ILE A 258 14.50 2.16 -3.23
N ARG A 259 15.35 2.91 -2.52
CA ARG A 259 16.70 2.50 -2.11
C ARG A 259 16.66 1.17 -1.36
N THR A 260 15.84 1.07 -0.33
CA THR A 260 15.82 -0.06 0.60
C THR A 260 14.94 -1.22 0.14
N SER A 261 13.78 -0.93 -0.46
CA SER A 261 12.82 -1.97 -0.85
C SER A 261 13.23 -2.67 -2.15
N VAL A 262 14.07 -2.03 -2.96
CA VAL A 262 14.38 -2.48 -4.32
C VAL A 262 15.89 -2.51 -4.60
N LEU A 263 16.63 -1.43 -4.38
CA LEU A 263 18.03 -1.31 -4.86
C LEU A 263 19.05 -2.02 -3.98
N ASP A 264 18.99 -1.82 -2.67
CA ASP A 264 20.04 -2.21 -1.74
C ASP A 264 19.57 -3.28 -0.75
N GLY A 265 18.27 -3.33 -0.46
CA GLY A 265 17.74 -4.16 0.63
C GLY A 265 17.83 -3.43 1.97
N ASP A 266 17.32 -4.08 3.00
CA ASP A 266 17.41 -3.65 4.39
C ASP A 266 17.15 -4.86 5.28
N ASP A 267 18.21 -5.37 5.90
CA ASP A 267 18.14 -6.60 6.69
C ASP A 267 17.31 -6.42 7.96
N ASP A 268 17.37 -5.26 8.61
CA ASP A 268 16.60 -4.94 9.81
C ASP A 268 15.09 -4.96 9.53
N ARG A 269 14.69 -4.64 8.29
CA ARG A 269 13.31 -4.67 7.81
C ARG A 269 12.96 -5.91 6.99
N PHE A 270 13.85 -6.92 6.93
CA PHE A 270 13.69 -8.12 6.13
C PHE A 270 13.38 -7.84 4.64
N LEU A 271 13.88 -6.71 4.13
CA LEU A 271 13.79 -6.32 2.72
C LEU A 271 15.05 -6.77 2.00
N CYS A 272 14.89 -7.31 0.79
CA CYS A 272 16.02 -7.82 0.02
C CYS A 272 16.15 -7.03 -1.27
N ARG A 273 17.40 -6.72 -1.64
CA ARG A 273 17.73 -6.21 -2.97
C ARG A 273 17.07 -7.04 -4.06
N ILE A 274 16.55 -6.38 -5.08
CA ILE A 274 15.95 -6.95 -6.27
C ILE A 274 16.80 -6.57 -7.49
N SER A 275 17.23 -7.56 -8.26
CA SER A 275 17.98 -7.33 -9.50
C SER A 275 17.11 -6.70 -10.59
N GLY A 276 17.71 -5.82 -11.40
CA GLY A 276 17.09 -5.21 -12.59
C GLY A 276 16.64 -3.77 -12.42
N PHE A 277 16.86 -3.16 -11.26
CA PHE A 277 16.47 -1.78 -10.93
C PHE A 277 17.66 -0.82 -10.83
N GLU A 278 18.88 -1.28 -11.09
CA GLU A 278 20.13 -0.52 -10.90
C GLU A 278 20.18 0.79 -11.68
N CYS A 279 19.43 0.89 -12.79
CA CYS A 279 19.29 2.12 -13.57
C CYS A 279 18.67 3.30 -12.80
N LEU A 280 17.95 3.03 -11.71
CA LEU A 280 17.34 4.07 -10.86
C LEU A 280 18.32 4.70 -9.88
N ARG A 281 19.53 4.13 -9.69
CA ARG A 281 20.50 4.59 -8.69
C ARG A 281 20.85 6.08 -8.78
N PRO A 282 21.12 6.67 -9.97
CA PRO A 282 21.43 8.09 -10.05
C PRO A 282 20.29 8.98 -9.58
N LEU A 283 19.05 8.66 -9.97
CA LEU A 283 17.86 9.40 -9.52
C LEU A 283 17.67 9.29 -8.01
N VAL A 284 17.72 8.06 -7.47
CA VAL A 284 17.54 7.82 -6.03
C VAL A 284 18.62 8.52 -5.21
N LYS A 285 19.88 8.55 -5.70
CA LYS A 285 20.97 9.26 -5.03
C LYS A 285 20.64 10.74 -4.80
N ASP A 286 20.06 11.40 -5.79
CA ASP A 286 19.70 12.82 -5.70
C ASP A 286 18.46 13.04 -4.82
N MET A 287 17.52 12.08 -4.80
CA MET A 287 16.33 12.15 -3.94
C MET A 287 16.66 12.06 -2.44
N VAL A 288 17.74 11.35 -2.08
CA VAL A 288 18.11 11.06 -0.68
C VAL A 288 19.29 11.91 -0.19
N VAL A 289 19.57 13.05 -0.83
CA VAL A 289 20.58 14.01 -0.37
C VAL A 289 20.17 14.58 0.99
N ASP A 290 21.15 14.76 1.88
CA ASP A 290 20.88 15.20 3.25
C ASP A 290 20.27 16.61 3.30
N ASP A 291 20.82 17.55 2.53
CA ASP A 291 20.26 18.90 2.37
C ASP A 291 18.92 18.86 1.59
N PRO A 292 17.79 19.21 2.21
CA PRO A 292 16.48 19.19 1.55
C PRO A 292 16.38 20.16 0.37
N SER A 293 17.16 21.24 0.35
CA SER A 293 17.13 22.23 -0.74
C SER A 293 17.78 21.73 -2.03
N GLN A 294 18.63 20.69 -1.94
CA GLN A 294 19.31 20.08 -3.08
C GLN A 294 18.54 18.90 -3.68
N ARG A 295 17.43 18.50 -3.05
CA ARG A 295 16.60 17.40 -3.54
C ARG A 295 15.78 17.88 -4.74
N PRO A 296 15.59 17.03 -5.77
CA PRO A 296 14.71 17.36 -6.89
C PRO A 296 13.25 17.47 -6.42
N THR A 297 12.46 18.28 -7.11
CA THR A 297 11.00 18.30 -6.95
C THR A 297 10.36 17.02 -7.49
N MET A 298 9.13 16.70 -7.09
CA MET A 298 8.43 15.53 -7.66
C MET A 298 8.16 15.64 -9.16
N ASP A 299 8.04 16.84 -9.72
CA ASP A 299 7.96 17.03 -11.18
C ASP A 299 9.25 16.62 -11.88
N GLU A 300 10.41 17.01 -11.33
CA GLU A 300 11.72 16.59 -11.84
C GLU A 300 11.95 15.09 -11.65
N VAL A 301 11.54 14.53 -10.50
CA VAL A 301 11.61 13.08 -10.24
C VAL A 301 10.76 12.32 -11.26
N ALA A 302 9.52 12.74 -11.50
CA ALA A 302 8.62 12.10 -12.46
C ALA A 302 9.18 12.15 -13.89
N SER A 303 9.69 13.31 -14.32
CA SER A 303 10.32 13.47 -15.63
C SER A 303 11.53 12.53 -15.80
N ARG A 304 12.49 12.60 -14.86
CA ARG A 304 13.70 11.77 -14.88
C ARG A 304 13.38 10.28 -14.80
N PHE A 305 12.40 9.90 -13.98
CA PHE A 305 11.96 8.51 -13.85
C PHE A 305 11.38 8.00 -15.17
N SER A 306 10.49 8.77 -15.81
CA SER A 306 9.90 8.43 -17.11
C SER A 306 10.99 8.23 -18.18
N GLU A 307 11.96 9.13 -18.25
CA GLU A 307 13.10 9.00 -19.17
C GLU A 307 13.93 7.73 -18.93
N ILE A 308 14.17 7.37 -17.66
CA ILE A 308 14.88 6.14 -17.31
C ILE A 308 14.07 4.93 -17.78
N VAL A 309 12.77 4.89 -17.48
CA VAL A 309 11.88 3.77 -17.83
C VAL A 309 11.78 3.57 -19.34
N GLN A 310 11.68 4.65 -20.13
CA GLN A 310 11.64 4.57 -21.60
C GLN A 310 12.90 3.96 -22.21
N LYS A 311 14.05 4.11 -21.54
CA LYS A 311 15.34 3.53 -21.98
C LYS A 311 15.51 2.07 -21.59
N ILE A 312 14.62 1.49 -20.78
CA ILE A 312 14.70 0.08 -20.39
C ILE A 312 14.18 -0.80 -21.53
N PRO A 313 15.01 -1.66 -22.13
CA PRO A 313 14.55 -2.53 -23.21
C PRO A 313 13.54 -3.56 -22.71
N TRP A 314 12.59 -3.93 -23.56
CA TRP A 314 11.45 -4.80 -23.23
C TRP A 314 11.87 -6.15 -22.60
N TRP A 315 13.01 -6.70 -22.99
CA TRP A 315 13.52 -7.97 -22.44
C TRP A 315 14.07 -7.81 -21.02
N LYS A 316 14.62 -6.64 -20.65
CA LYS A 316 14.97 -6.32 -19.25
C LYS A 316 13.72 -6.15 -18.41
N LEU A 317 12.69 -5.48 -18.93
CA LEU A 317 11.39 -5.37 -18.26
C LEU A 317 10.77 -6.75 -18.00
N ARG A 318 10.99 -7.73 -18.89
CA ARG A 318 10.53 -9.12 -18.70
C ARG A 318 11.51 -10.01 -17.93
N ALA A 319 12.70 -9.52 -17.58
CA ALA A 319 13.66 -10.28 -16.79
C ALA A 319 13.10 -10.56 -15.39
N ARG A 320 13.61 -11.63 -14.76
CA ARG A 320 13.21 -12.03 -13.41
C ARG A 320 13.60 -10.94 -12.41
N ALA A 321 12.65 -10.52 -11.58
CA ALA A 321 12.92 -9.70 -10.40
C ALA A 321 13.49 -10.60 -9.27
N VAL A 322 14.77 -10.95 -9.38
CA VAL A 322 15.44 -11.88 -8.46
C VAL A 322 15.79 -11.16 -7.15
N ARG A 323 15.36 -11.72 -6.01
CA ARG A 323 15.81 -11.26 -4.68
C ARG A 323 17.18 -11.81 -4.34
N SER A 324 18.02 -11.01 -3.66
CA SER A 324 19.36 -11.40 -3.23
C SER A 324 19.39 -12.67 -2.37
N ASN A 325 18.36 -12.91 -1.57
CA ASN A 325 18.21 -14.11 -0.73
C ASN A 325 17.60 -15.34 -1.43
N GLU A 326 17.58 -15.36 -2.77
CA GLU A 326 17.07 -16.51 -3.53
C GLU A 326 17.95 -17.75 -3.34
N PHE A 327 17.32 -18.85 -2.88
CA PHE A 327 17.97 -20.15 -2.71
C PHE A 327 18.69 -20.61 -4.00
N PRO A 328 20.04 -20.77 -3.98
CA PRO A 328 20.83 -20.99 -5.19
C PRO A 328 20.43 -22.22 -6.00
N LEU A 329 20.15 -23.34 -5.35
CA LEU A 329 19.82 -24.60 -6.05
C LEU A 329 18.48 -24.55 -6.80
N ALA A 330 17.57 -23.63 -6.43
CA ALA A 330 16.30 -23.44 -7.13
C ALA A 330 16.40 -22.52 -8.37
N LYS A 331 17.52 -21.80 -8.55
CA LYS A 331 17.72 -20.84 -9.64
C LYS A 331 17.49 -21.42 -11.04
N PRO A 332 18.07 -22.57 -11.44
CA PRO A 332 17.89 -23.10 -12.80
C PRO A 332 16.44 -23.47 -13.08
N PHE A 333 15.76 -24.13 -12.14
CA PHE A 333 14.34 -24.48 -12.28
C PHE A 333 13.44 -23.23 -12.41
N ARG A 334 13.70 -22.20 -11.60
CA ARG A 334 12.97 -20.94 -11.67
C ARG A 334 13.24 -20.18 -12.98
N ALA A 335 14.46 -20.27 -13.51
CA ALA A 335 14.80 -19.68 -14.80
C ALA A 335 14.05 -20.38 -15.96
N LEU A 336 14.04 -21.71 -15.99
CA LEU A 336 13.30 -22.48 -17.01
C LEU A 336 11.79 -22.18 -16.94
N TYR A 337 11.20 -22.24 -15.75
CA TYR A 337 9.79 -21.90 -15.54
C TYR A 337 9.49 -20.47 -15.99
N HIS A 338 10.39 -19.52 -15.70
CA HIS A 338 10.25 -18.12 -16.12
C HIS A 338 10.26 -17.97 -17.63
N THR A 339 11.13 -18.68 -18.35
CA THR A 339 11.18 -18.65 -19.82
C THR A 339 9.85 -19.13 -20.43
N LEU A 340 9.36 -20.30 -19.98
CA LEU A 340 8.08 -20.84 -20.44
C LEU A 340 6.91 -19.90 -20.12
N TRP A 341 6.89 -19.37 -18.90
CA TRP A 341 5.88 -18.41 -18.49
C TRP A 341 5.95 -17.10 -19.29
N THR A 342 7.15 -16.59 -19.59
CA THR A 342 7.34 -15.36 -20.38
C THR A 342 6.83 -15.56 -21.80
N ALA A 343 7.12 -16.72 -22.43
CA ALA A 343 6.55 -17.08 -23.72
C ALA A 343 5.01 -17.07 -23.67
N SER A 344 4.40 -17.62 -22.62
CA SER A 344 2.94 -17.59 -22.45
C SER A 344 2.39 -16.15 -22.31
N MET A 345 3.11 -15.23 -21.65
CA MET A 345 2.68 -13.84 -21.53
C MET A 345 2.78 -13.09 -22.86
N LEU A 346 3.79 -13.41 -23.68
CA LEU A 346 3.93 -12.87 -25.04
C LEU A 346 2.78 -13.35 -25.94
N LEU A 347 2.44 -14.64 -25.91
CA LEU A 347 1.30 -15.20 -26.65
C LEU A 347 -0.04 -14.57 -26.21
N LEU A 348 -0.17 -14.24 -24.92
CA LEU A 348 -1.34 -13.54 -24.38
C LEU A 348 -1.29 -12.01 -24.57
N LEU A 349 -0.32 -11.50 -25.34
CA LEU A 349 -0.11 -10.08 -25.64
C LEU A 349 -0.06 -9.19 -24.39
N LYS A 350 0.46 -9.71 -23.28
CA LYS A 350 0.58 -8.95 -22.04
C LYS A 350 1.77 -8.00 -22.12
N PRO A 351 1.62 -6.70 -21.79
CA PRO A 351 2.71 -5.74 -21.87
C PRO A 351 3.82 -6.08 -20.86
N ALA A 352 5.04 -5.59 -21.12
CA ALA A 352 6.18 -5.85 -20.25
C ALA A 352 6.05 -5.11 -18.90
N ILE A 353 5.59 -3.85 -18.94
CA ILE A 353 5.07 -3.12 -17.77
C ILE A 353 3.57 -3.38 -17.73
N PRO A 354 3.05 -4.07 -16.70
CA PRO A 354 1.62 -4.32 -16.59
C PRO A 354 0.84 -2.99 -16.49
N SER A 355 -0.34 -2.93 -17.09
CA SER A 355 -1.24 -1.77 -17.01
C SER A 355 -2.63 -2.24 -16.57
N PRO A 356 -3.17 -1.71 -15.45
CA PRO A 356 -4.49 -2.09 -14.98
C PRO A 356 -5.55 -1.56 -15.93
N LYS A 357 -6.70 -2.23 -15.98
CA LYS A 357 -7.84 -1.69 -16.73
C LYS A 357 -8.33 -0.38 -16.08
N PRO A 358 -8.91 0.54 -16.86
CA PRO A 358 -9.66 1.67 -16.30
C PRO A 358 -10.72 1.15 -15.32
N VAL A 359 -10.95 1.91 -14.24
CA VAL A 359 -12.11 1.68 -13.37
C VAL A 359 -13.30 2.31 -14.10
N HIS A 360 -14.34 1.51 -14.35
CA HIS A 360 -15.61 2.00 -14.88
C HIS A 360 -16.55 2.36 -13.74
#